data_AF-A0A2G9T3G3-F1
#
_entry.id   AF-A0A2G9T3G3-F1
#
_cell.length_a   1.000
_cell.length_b   1.000
_cell.length_c   1.000
_cell.angle_alpha   90.00
_cell.angle_beta   90.00
_cell.angle_gamma   90.00
#
_symmetry.space_group_name_H-M   'P 1'
#
loop_
_entity.id
_entity.type
_entity.pdbx_description
1 polymer ?
#
loop_
_entity_poly.entity_id
_entity_poly.type
_entity_poly.pdbx_seq_one_letter_code
_entity_poly.pdbx_strand_id
1 'polypeptide(L)'
;INIEQALAHPYLEQYYDPNDEPVCEEPFTYEMELDDLPKEKLKELIFGKRLNYITLVCKKRLLRLLYNKRRRRRARQKLSADCFVCVICSRWRLIIS
;
A
#
# COMPACT_ATOMS: atom_id res chain seq x y z
N ILE A 1 -9.39 36.32 -0.66
CA ILE A 1 -8.52 35.49 -1.52
C ILE A 1 -9.13 34.10 -1.56
N ASN A 2 -9.37 33.54 -2.74
CA ASN A 2 -9.72 32.12 -2.84
C ASN A 2 -8.46 31.27 -2.73
N ILE A 3 -8.58 30.01 -2.31
CA ILE A 3 -7.44 29.12 -2.07
C ILE A 3 -6.57 28.97 -3.33
N GLU A 4 -7.20 28.81 -4.50
CA GLU A 4 -6.53 28.73 -5.80
C GLU A 4 -5.72 29.99 -6.13
N GLN A 5 -6.24 31.18 -5.78
CA GLN A 5 -5.55 32.46 -5.98
C GLN A 5 -4.39 32.65 -4.99
N ALA A 6 -4.49 32.05 -3.79
CA ALA A 6 -3.43 32.09 -2.80
C ALA A 6 -2.26 31.17 -3.19
N LEU A 7 -2.55 30.02 -3.79
CA LEU A 7 -1.54 29.05 -4.25
C LEU A 7 -0.77 29.55 -5.49
N ALA A 8 -1.43 30.32 -6.37
CA ALA A 8 -0.79 30.97 -7.52
C ALA A 8 0.03 32.23 -7.17
N HIS A 9 0.27 32.52 -5.88
CA HIS A 9 1.00 33.72 -5.47
C HIS A 9 2.51 33.60 -5.79
N PRO A 10 3.21 34.68 -6.21
CA PRO A 10 4.64 34.66 -6.57
C PRO A 10 5.58 34.12 -5.48
N TYR A 11 5.13 34.09 -4.23
CA TYR A 11 5.89 33.53 -3.10
C TYR A 11 5.90 31.99 -3.09
N LEU A 12 4.89 31.34 -3.67
CA LEU A 12 4.69 29.89 -3.64
C LEU A 12 4.96 29.19 -4.99
N GLU A 13 5.36 29.95 -6.02
CA GLU A 13 5.60 29.44 -7.38
C GLU A 13 6.59 28.26 -7.42
N GLN A 14 7.57 28.25 -6.52
CA GLN A 14 8.55 27.16 -6.41
C GLN A 14 7.97 25.83 -5.90
N TYR A 15 6.77 25.82 -5.33
CA TYR A 15 6.12 24.64 -4.74
C TYR A 15 4.79 24.28 -5.40
N TYR A 16 4.26 25.15 -6.27
CA TYR A 16 2.95 24.95 -6.88
C TYR A 16 3.01 23.95 -8.05
N ASP A 17 2.39 22.78 -7.90
CA ASP A 17 2.14 21.82 -8.98
C ASP A 17 0.64 21.41 -8.98
N PRO A 18 -0.14 21.79 -10.02
CA PRO A 18 -1.55 21.46 -10.08
C PRO A 18 -1.84 19.95 -10.17
N ASN A 19 -0.85 19.10 -10.47
CA ASN A 19 -1.03 17.65 -10.53
C ASN A 19 -0.80 16.93 -9.19
N ASP A 20 -0.15 17.56 -8.21
CA ASP A 20 0.16 16.95 -6.90
C ASP A 20 -0.83 17.37 -5.80
N GLU A 21 -1.79 18.24 -6.12
CA GLU A 21 -2.79 18.77 -5.19
C GLU A 21 -4.22 18.31 -5.55
N PRO A 22 -4.58 17.04 -5.29
CA PRO A 22 -5.91 16.52 -5.60
C PRO A 22 -6.98 17.12 -4.68
N VAL A 23 -8.13 17.46 -5.27
CA VAL A 23 -9.34 17.82 -4.52
C VAL A 23 -10.05 16.53 -4.07
N CYS A 24 -10.62 16.54 -2.86
CA CYS A 24 -11.42 15.43 -2.36
C CYS A 24 -12.72 15.30 -3.17
N GLU A 25 -12.94 14.15 -3.82
CA GLU A 25 -14.16 13.89 -4.60
C GLU A 25 -15.42 13.88 -3.72
N GLU A 26 -15.30 13.39 -2.49
CA GLU A 26 -16.37 13.37 -1.49
C GLU A 26 -16.06 14.40 -0.39
N PRO A 27 -16.62 15.61 -0.44
CA PRO A 27 -16.44 16.59 0.62
C PRO A 27 -17.11 16.11 1.90
N PHE A 28 -16.55 16.51 3.04
CA PHE A 28 -17.18 16.24 4.32
C PHE A 28 -18.44 17.10 4.46
N THR A 29 -19.60 16.45 4.52
CA THR A 29 -20.90 17.11 4.64
C THR A 29 -21.33 17.20 6.11
N TYR A 30 -22.11 18.22 6.45
CA TYR A 30 -22.62 18.44 7.82
C TYR A 30 -23.51 17.29 8.32
N GLU A 31 -24.10 16.51 7.42
CA GLU A 31 -24.83 15.28 7.74
C GLU A 31 -23.93 14.20 8.39
N MET A 32 -22.61 14.31 8.23
CA MET A 32 -21.61 13.46 8.86
C MET A 32 -21.17 13.97 10.25
N GLU A 33 -21.51 15.21 10.60
CA GLU A 33 -21.28 15.80 11.93
C GLU A 33 -22.35 15.28 12.90
N LEU A 34 -22.01 14.18 13.56
CA LEU A 34 -22.86 13.51 14.54
C LEU A 34 -22.80 14.20 15.92
N ASP A 35 -22.98 15.52 15.95
CA ASP A 35 -22.79 16.35 17.15
C ASP A 35 -23.84 16.11 18.24
N ASP A 36 -25.05 15.65 17.86
CA ASP A 36 -26.16 15.38 18.79
C ASP A 36 -26.20 13.91 19.30
N LEU A 37 -25.16 13.10 19.02
CA LEU A 37 -25.17 11.70 19.46
C LEU A 37 -24.91 11.57 20.97
N PRO A 38 -25.61 10.65 21.66
CA PRO A 38 -25.32 10.35 23.05
C PRO A 38 -23.89 9.79 23.18
N LYS A 39 -23.21 10.18 24.27
CA LYS A 39 -21.80 9.84 24.55
C LYS A 39 -21.47 8.35 24.42
N GLU A 40 -22.43 7.47 24.71
CA GLU A 40 -22.26 6.02 24.62
C GLU A 40 -22.11 5.55 23.17
N LYS A 41 -22.99 6.00 22.26
CA LYS A 41 -22.92 5.68 20.83
C LYS A 41 -21.63 6.22 20.21
N LEU A 42 -21.18 7.41 20.62
CA LEU A 42 -19.93 7.98 20.13
C LEU A 42 -18.71 7.11 20.50
N LYS A 43 -18.67 6.56 21.72
CA LYS A 43 -17.60 5.65 22.15
C LYS A 43 -17.56 4.38 21.30
N GLU A 44 -18.73 3.82 20.98
CA GLU A 44 -18.84 2.63 20.12
C GLU A 44 -18.33 2.91 18.71
N LEU A 45 -18.74 4.03 18.10
CA LEU A 45 -18.29 4.44 16.76
C LEU A 45 -16.77 4.64 16.70
N ILE A 46 -16.19 5.31 17.71
CA ILE A 46 -14.74 5.52 17.80
C ILE A 46 -14.01 4.17 17.94
N PHE A 47 -14.51 3.30 18.81
CA PHE A 47 -13.91 1.98 19.02
C PHE A 47 -14.00 1.11 17.76
N GLY A 48 -15.14 1.12 17.06
CA GLY A 48 -15.33 0.44 15.79
C GLY A 48 -14.36 0.91 14.71
N LYS A 49 -14.20 2.23 14.52
CA LYS A 49 -13.22 2.81 13.58
C LYS A 49 -11.80 2.38 13.91
N ARG A 50 -11.42 2.39 15.21
CA ARG A 50 -10.11 1.92 15.68
C ARG A 50 -9.87 0.46 15.33
N LEU A 51 -10.82 -0.43 15.60
CA LEU A 51 -10.70 -1.85 15.29
C LEU A 51 -10.57 -2.10 13.79
N ASN A 52 -11.36 -1.40 12.97
CA ASN A 52 -11.28 -1.49 11.52
C ASN A 52 -9.89 -1.06 11.00
N TYR A 53 -9.33 0.04 11.52
CA TYR A 53 -7.99 0.47 11.16
C TYR A 53 -6.92 -0.58 11.54
N ILE A 54 -6.95 -1.08 12.77
CA ILE A 54 -5.98 -2.09 13.25
C ILE A 54 -6.06 -3.37 12.42
N THR A 55 -7.27 -3.85 12.11
CA THR A 55 -7.46 -5.06 11.31
C THR A 55 -6.96 -4.89 9.87
N LEU A 56 -7.19 -3.73 9.25
CA LEU A 56 -6.67 -3.42 7.92
C LEU A 56 -5.13 -3.38 7.91
N VAL A 57 -4.51 -2.75 8.91
CA VAL A 57 -3.04 -2.67 9.03
C VAL A 57 -2.44 -4.07 9.24
N CYS A 58 -3.00 -4.87 10.15
CA CYS A 58 -2.55 -6.24 10.41
C CYS A 58 -2.72 -7.15 9.18
N LYS A 59 -3.84 -7.04 8.45
CA LYS A 59 -4.08 -7.77 7.20
C LYS A 59 -3.06 -7.39 6.12
N LYS A 60 -2.79 -6.09 5.92
CA LYS A 60 -1.78 -5.61 4.95
C LYS A 60 -0.39 -6.17 5.25
N ARG A 61 0.01 -6.22 6.53
CA ARG A 61 1.31 -6.80 6.95
C ARG A 61 1.38 -8.30 6.65
N LEU A 62 0.32 -9.05 6.95
CA LEU A 62 0.27 -10.50 6.74
C LEU A 62 0.26 -10.87 5.25
N LEU A 63 -0.49 -10.13 4.42
CA LEU A 63 -0.49 -10.29 2.97
C LEU A 63 0.90 -10.03 2.36
N ARG A 64 1.60 -8.99 2.81
CA ARG A 64 2.98 -8.70 2.36
C ARG A 64 3.94 -9.83 2.74
N LEU A 65 3.81 -10.40 3.93
CA LEU A 65 4.60 -11.56 4.35
C LEU A 65 4.29 -12.81 3.51
N LEU A 66 3.02 -13.08 3.22
CA LEU A 66 2.61 -14.20 2.36
C LEU A 66 3.09 -14.03 0.93
N TYR A 67 3.00 -12.83 0.36
CA TYR A 67 3.55 -12.51 -0.96
C TYR A 67 5.06 -12.76 -1.02
N ASN A 68 5.81 -12.25 -0.03
CA ASN A 68 7.26 -12.45 0.05
C ASN A 68 7.63 -13.93 0.26
N LYS A 69 6.87 -14.69 1.06
CA LYS A 69 7.03 -16.15 1.20
C LYS A 69 6.77 -16.90 -0.12
N ARG A 70 5.72 -16.55 -0.87
CA ARG A 70 5.43 -17.13 -2.20
C ARG A 70 6.55 -16.82 -3.19
N ARG A 71 7.06 -15.59 -3.21
CA ARG A 71 8.20 -15.19 -4.06
C ARG A 71 9.47 -16.00 -3.72
N ARG A 72 9.77 -16.21 -2.44
CA ARG A 72 10.90 -17.06 -2.00
C ARG A 72 10.74 -18.53 -2.40
N ARG A 73 9.53 -19.11 -2.34
CA ARG A 73 9.27 -20.48 -2.81
C ARG A 73 9.49 -20.61 -4.32
N ARG A 74 8.99 -19.67 -5.12
CA ARG A 74 9.25 -19.64 -6.58
C ARG A 74 10.73 -19.47 -6.91
N ALA A 75 11.45 -18.61 -6.18
CA ALA A 75 12.89 -18.45 -6.36
C ALA A 75 13.66 -19.75 -6.03
N ARG A 76 13.31 -20.46 -4.95
CA ARG A 76 13.91 -21.77 -4.61
C ARG A 76 13.60 -22.84 -5.66
N GLN A 77 12.38 -22.86 -6.20
CA GLN A 77 11.99 -23.82 -7.23
C GLN A 77 12.67 -23.53 -8.58
N LYS A 78 12.95 -22.26 -8.89
CA LYS A 78 13.80 -21.89 -10.04
C LYS A 78 15.25 -22.31 -9.83
N LEU A 79 15.83 -22.02 -8.66
CA LEU A 79 17.17 -22.49 -8.29
C LEU A 79 17.29 -24.03 -8.38
N SER A 80 16.26 -24.80 -8.03
CA SER A 80 16.29 -26.27 -8.21
C SER A 80 16.19 -26.71 -9.67
N ALA A 81 15.44 -25.98 -10.52
CA ALA A 81 15.33 -26.28 -11.95
C ALA A 81 16.62 -25.90 -12.70
N ASP A 82 17.22 -24.76 -12.37
CA ASP A 82 18.48 -24.28 -12.96
C ASP A 82 19.68 -25.14 -12.53
N CYS A 83 19.65 -25.69 -11.30
CA CYS A 83 20.67 -26.64 -10.84
C CYS A 83 20.55 -28.02 -11.52
N PHE A 84 19.35 -28.45 -11.91
CA PHE A 84 19.14 -29.70 -12.67
C PHE A 84 19.74 -29.62 -14.08
N VAL A 85 19.65 -28.45 -14.72
CA VAL A 85 20.31 -28.19 -16.02
C VAL A 85 21.83 -28.16 -15.90
N CYS A 86 22.37 -27.67 -14.76
CA CYS A 86 23.81 -27.55 -14.54
C CYS A 86 24.50 -28.92 -14.28
N VAL A 87 23.87 -29.85 -13.55
CA VAL A 87 24.43 -31.19 -13.27
C VAL A 87 24.44 -32.08 -14.52
N ILE A 88 23.44 -31.94 -15.40
CA ILE A 88 23.38 -32.71 -16.66
C ILE A 88 24.40 -32.14 -17.68
N CYS A 89 24.56 -30.82 -17.77
CA CYS A 89 25.49 -30.19 -18.69
C CYS A 89 26.97 -30.43 -18.32
N SER A 90 27.28 -30.51 -17.02
CA SER A 90 28.65 -30.75 -16.54
C SER A 90 29.16 -32.18 -16.80
N ARG A 91 28.27 -33.16 -16.98
CA ARG A 91 28.65 -34.57 -17.22
C ARG A 91 28.69 -34.97 -18.69
N TRP A 92 28.07 -34.19 -19.58
CA TRP A 92 28.18 -34.37 -21.04
C TRP A 92 29.46 -33.79 -21.65
N ARG A 93 30.15 -32.88 -20.96
CA ARG A 93 31.43 -32.31 -21.42
C ARG A 93 32.64 -33.25 -21.26
N LEU A 94 32.47 -34.38 -20.59
CA LEU A 94 33.49 -35.41 -20.36
C LEU A 94 33.32 -36.67 -21.24
N ILE A 95 32.28 -36.73 -22.07
CA ILE A 95 32.01 -37.88 -22.98
C ILE A 95 32.44 -37.57 -24.42
N ILE A 96 32.80 -36.31 -24.74
CA ILE A 96 33.26 -35.87 -26.06
C ILE A 96 34.72 -35.37 -25.99
N SER A 97 35.57 -36.01 -25.18
CA SER A 97 37.03 -35.82 -25.20
C SER A 97 37.73 -37.15 -25.04
#